data_AF-A0A7S3I2Y9-F1
#
_entry.id   AF-A0A7S3I2Y9-F1
#
_cell.length_a   1.000
_cell.length_b   1.000
_cell.length_c   1.000
_cell.angle_alpha   90.00
_cell.angle_beta   90.00
_cell.angle_gamma   90.00
#
_symmetry.space_group_name_H-M   'P 1'
#
loop_
_entity.id
_entity.type
_entity.pdbx_description
1 polymer ?
#
loop_
_entity_poly.entity_id
_entity_poly.type
_entity_poly.pdbx_seq_one_letter_code
_entity_poly.pdbx_strand_id
1 'polypeptide(L)'
;QLDAQLSTIEGQNKIVQIAKQVQEEQRQQGLGEFSGGDASDETLRKIPQNVGTTACVVLMTTTEIYCANTGDSRAILGRGLSAYDLSDDHKPENEDELIRIEAAGCDVTDGRVAGKLSLSRAIGDLAYKQNPRLAVEAQAITCVPDVTVRER
;
A
#
# COMPACT_ATOMS: atom_id res chain seq x y z
N GLN A 1 -4.36 -10.12 3.98
CA GLN A 1 -4.04 -8.90 3.18
C GLN A 1 -2.87 -9.20 2.27
N LEU A 2 -2.84 -8.65 1.05
CA LEU A 2 -1.83 -8.94 0.04
C LEU A 2 -0.40 -8.70 0.56
N ASP A 3 -0.12 -7.55 1.17
CA ASP A 3 1.22 -7.21 1.68
C ASP A 3 1.74 -8.20 2.73
N ALA A 4 0.86 -8.68 3.61
CA ALA A 4 1.20 -9.70 4.59
C ALA A 4 1.51 -11.05 3.94
N GLN A 5 0.90 -11.35 2.80
CA GLN A 5 1.23 -12.54 2.02
C GLN A 5 2.56 -12.35 1.30
N LEU A 6 2.84 -11.17 0.74
CA LEU A 6 4.09 -10.84 0.06
C LEU A 6 5.31 -10.90 0.99
N SER A 7 5.14 -10.78 2.31
CA SER A 7 6.21 -10.95 3.30
C SER A 7 6.48 -12.42 3.68
N THR A 8 5.62 -13.36 3.30
CA THR A 8 5.83 -14.80 3.55
C THR A 8 6.72 -15.45 2.49
N ILE A 9 7.40 -16.55 2.84
CA ILE A 9 8.16 -17.38 1.90
C ILE A 9 7.27 -17.86 0.73
N GLU A 10 6.02 -18.23 1.02
CA GLU A 10 5.08 -18.67 -0.01
C GLU A 10 4.72 -17.55 -1.00
N GLY A 11 4.40 -16.36 -0.48
CA GLY A 11 4.10 -15.21 -1.33
C GLY A 11 5.31 -14.76 -2.15
N GLN A 12 6.49 -14.74 -1.53
CA GLN A 12 7.76 -14.49 -2.20
C GLN A 12 8.01 -15.49 -3.34
N ASN A 13 7.81 -16.79 -3.10
CA ASN A 13 7.94 -17.82 -4.14
C ASN A 13 6.94 -17.62 -5.29
N LYS A 14 5.70 -17.24 -4.99
CA LYS A 14 4.68 -16.92 -6.01
C LYS A 14 5.10 -15.75 -6.88
N ILE A 15 5.66 -14.69 -6.29
CA ILE A 15 6.16 -13.53 -7.06
C ILE A 15 7.30 -13.93 -7.98
N VAL A 16 8.23 -14.76 -7.52
CA VAL A 16 9.33 -15.28 -8.36
C VAL A 16 8.78 -16.06 -9.55
N GLN A 17 7.74 -16.88 -9.35
CA GLN A 17 7.09 -17.60 -10.45
C GLN A 17 6.42 -16.66 -11.45
N ILE A 18 5.68 -15.66 -10.96
CA ILE A 18 5.03 -14.65 -11.81
C ILE A 18 6.07 -13.85 -12.61
N ALA A 19 7.15 -13.41 -11.97
CA ALA A 19 8.21 -12.65 -12.64
C ALA A 19 8.86 -13.44 -13.78
N LYS A 20 9.11 -14.74 -13.57
CA LYS A 20 9.60 -15.64 -14.63
C LYS A 20 8.63 -15.76 -15.79
N GLN A 21 7.33 -15.86 -15.49
CA GLN A 21 6.29 -15.96 -16.51
C GLN A 21 6.18 -14.66 -17.34
N VAL A 22 6.17 -13.50 -16.67
CA VAL A 22 6.14 -12.19 -17.34
C VAL A 22 7.37 -12.00 -18.23
N GLN A 23 8.56 -12.41 -17.78
CA GLN A 23 9.78 -12.31 -18.57
C GLN A 23 9.73 -13.18 -19.83
N GLU A 24 9.16 -14.39 -19.74
CA GLU A 24 8.96 -15.29 -20.88
C GLU A 24 7.91 -14.74 -21.86
N GLU A 25 6.82 -14.14 -21.38
CA GLU A 25 5.81 -13.48 -22.22
C GLU A 25 6.38 -12.25 -22.95
N GLN A 26 7.19 -11.43 -22.27
CA GLN A 26 7.88 -10.28 -22.88
C GLN A 26 8.88 -10.72 -23.96
N ARG A 27 9.61 -11.82 -23.72
CA ARG A 27 10.52 -12.43 -24.69
C ARG A 27 9.78 -12.89 -25.95
N GLN A 28 8.58 -13.47 -25.79
CA GLN A 28 7.75 -13.90 -26.92
C GLN A 28 7.14 -12.72 -27.70
N GLN A 29 6.94 -11.56 -27.05
CA GLN A 29 6.40 -10.35 -27.67
C GLN A 29 7.46 -9.44 -28.33
N GLY A 30 8.75 -9.79 -28.24
CA GLY A 30 9.83 -9.03 -28.90
C GLY A 30 10.08 -7.63 -28.30
N LEU A 31 9.62 -7.38 -27.07
CA LEU A 31 9.98 -6.19 -26.31
C LEU A 31 11.34 -6.44 -25.63
N GLY A 32 12.30 -5.54 -25.82
CA GLY A 32 13.73 -5.74 -25.56
C GLY A 32 14.13 -6.20 -24.14
N GLU A 33 15.30 -6.85 -24.06
CA GLU A 33 15.83 -7.57 -22.91
C GLU A 33 15.92 -6.72 -21.62
N PHE A 34 15.18 -7.13 -20.59
CA PHE A 34 15.57 -6.87 -19.21
C PHE A 34 16.70 -7.85 -18.87
N SER A 35 17.86 -7.36 -18.46
CA SER A 35 19.05 -8.18 -18.17
C SER A 35 18.76 -9.20 -17.06
N GLY A 36 18.49 -10.43 -17.49
CA GLY A 36 18.11 -11.55 -16.63
C GLY A 36 19.31 -12.16 -15.93
N GLY A 37 19.47 -11.83 -14.63
CA GLY A 37 20.27 -12.63 -13.69
C GLY A 37 19.46 -13.80 -13.10
N ASP A 38 20.16 -14.92 -12.87
CA ASP A 38 19.66 -16.25 -12.48
C ASP A 38 18.68 -16.27 -11.30
N ALA A 39 17.82 -17.29 -11.31
CA ALA A 39 16.82 -17.57 -10.28
C ALA A 39 17.44 -18.04 -8.95
N SER A 40 18.04 -17.10 -8.22
CA SER A 40 18.48 -17.23 -6.84
C SER A 40 17.90 -16.07 -6.00
N ASP A 41 18.29 -15.96 -4.72
CA ASP A 41 17.99 -14.88 -3.74
C ASP A 41 18.00 -13.44 -4.35
N GLU A 42 18.73 -13.27 -5.45
CA GLU A 42 18.74 -12.08 -6.31
C GLU A 42 17.38 -11.68 -6.90
N THR A 43 16.44 -12.62 -7.09
CA THR A 43 15.10 -12.33 -7.61
C THR A 43 14.17 -11.71 -6.56
N LEU A 44 14.35 -12.05 -5.28
CA LEU A 44 13.63 -11.38 -4.18
C LEU A 44 14.10 -9.93 -4.02
N ARG A 45 15.38 -9.66 -4.28
CA ARG A 45 15.92 -8.29 -4.38
C ARG A 45 15.33 -7.48 -5.54
N LYS A 46 14.71 -8.13 -6.52
CA LYS A 46 14.02 -7.47 -7.65
C LYS A 46 12.57 -7.11 -7.35
N ILE A 47 11.99 -7.55 -6.22
CA ILE A 47 10.66 -7.10 -5.80
C ILE A 47 10.78 -5.61 -5.45
N PRO A 48 10.02 -4.71 -6.12
CA PRO A 48 10.11 -3.29 -5.84
C PRO A 48 9.68 -2.98 -4.40
N GLN A 49 10.65 -2.70 -3.53
CA GLN A 49 10.40 -2.47 -2.10
C GLN A 49 9.86 -1.07 -1.78
N ASN A 50 10.11 -0.12 -2.68
CA ASN A 50 9.74 1.29 -2.55
C ASN A 50 8.72 1.69 -3.63
N VAL A 51 7.89 0.74 -4.07
CA VAL A 51 6.76 1.00 -4.96
C VAL A 51 5.51 0.65 -4.20
N GLY A 52 4.61 1.62 -4.13
CA GLY A 52 3.30 1.46 -3.53
C GLY A 52 2.27 2.30 -4.25
N THR A 53 1.02 2.11 -3.85
CA THR A 53 -0.12 2.85 -4.35
C THR A 53 -1.07 3.17 -3.22
N THR A 54 -1.78 4.29 -3.36
CA THR A 54 -2.97 4.56 -2.55
C THR A 54 -4.17 3.76 -3.10
N ALA A 55 -5.20 3.60 -2.29
CA ALA A 55 -6.49 3.09 -2.74
C ALA A 55 -7.62 3.78 -1.98
N CYS A 56 -8.61 4.28 -2.71
CA CYS A 56 -9.84 4.83 -2.16
C CYS A 56 -11.02 4.22 -2.93
N VAL A 57 -11.84 3.44 -2.24
CA VAL A 57 -12.91 2.62 -2.84
C VAL A 57 -14.24 2.97 -2.19
N VAL A 58 -15.23 3.32 -3.02
CA VAL A 58 -16.60 3.57 -2.58
C VAL A 58 -17.50 2.44 -3.07
N LEU A 59 -18.22 1.82 -2.15
CA LEU A 59 -19.28 0.85 -2.45
C LEU A 59 -20.62 1.44 -2.04
N MET A 60 -21.49 1.65 -3.02
CA MET A 60 -22.87 2.11 -2.78
C MET A 60 -23.84 0.94 -2.88
N THR A 61 -24.61 0.73 -1.83
CA THR A 61 -25.72 -0.21 -1.81
C THR A 61 -27.06 0.53 -2.01
N THR A 62 -28.17 -0.17 -1.82
CA THR A 62 -29.50 0.45 -1.82
C THR A 62 -29.72 1.33 -0.59
N THR A 63 -29.04 1.07 0.52
CA THR A 63 -29.27 1.73 1.82
C THR A 63 -28.07 2.50 2.34
N GLU A 64 -26.86 2.12 1.95
CA GLU A 64 -25.62 2.57 2.59
C GLU A 64 -24.54 2.90 1.56
N ILE A 65 -23.61 3.74 2.00
CA ILE A 65 -22.41 4.13 1.27
C ILE A 65 -21.23 3.77 2.17
N TYR A 66 -20.40 2.85 1.69
CA TYR A 66 -19.15 2.45 2.32
C TYR A 66 -18.01 3.15 1.61
N CYS A 67 -17.06 3.68 2.36
CA CYS A 67 -15.83 4.24 1.80
C CYS A 67 -14.63 3.66 2.55
N ALA A 68 -13.73 3.00 1.82
CA ALA A 68 -12.49 2.45 2.34
C ALA A 68 -11.31 3.22 1.74
N ASN A 69 -10.51 3.89 2.58
CA ASN A 69 -9.33 4.65 2.14
C ASN A 69 -8.05 4.13 2.78
N THR A 70 -6.98 4.01 1.99
CA THR A 70 -5.60 3.76 2.44
C THR A 70 -4.65 4.64 1.61
N GLY A 71 -4.20 5.74 2.23
CA GLY A 71 -3.34 6.75 1.61
C GLY A 71 -4.02 8.13 1.56
N ASP A 72 -3.55 8.99 0.66
CA ASP A 72 -3.98 10.39 0.54
C ASP A 72 -4.86 10.68 -0.69
N SER A 73 -5.40 9.62 -1.31
CA SER A 73 -6.57 9.75 -2.18
C SER A 73 -7.80 10.15 -1.35
N ARG A 74 -8.78 10.78 -2.00
CA ARG A 74 -9.97 11.31 -1.32
C ARG A 74 -11.26 11.02 -2.06
N ALA A 75 -12.31 10.66 -1.30
CA ALA A 75 -13.69 10.56 -1.77
C ALA A 75 -14.59 11.59 -1.07
N ILE A 76 -15.42 12.28 -1.87
CA ILE A 76 -16.39 13.27 -1.41
C ILE A 76 -17.74 12.96 -2.07
N LEU A 77 -18.81 12.97 -1.29
CA LEU A 77 -20.19 12.82 -1.77
C LEU A 77 -20.83 14.19 -1.98
N GLY A 78 -21.23 14.48 -3.21
CA GLY A 78 -22.12 15.61 -3.52
C GLY A 78 -23.59 15.21 -3.40
N ARG A 79 -24.36 15.90 -2.57
CA ARG A 79 -25.82 15.71 -2.42
C ARG A 79 -26.53 17.05 -2.38
N GLY A 80 -27.24 17.38 -3.45
CA GLY A 80 -27.88 18.69 -3.62
C GLY A 80 -26.83 19.80 -3.74
N LEU A 81 -26.90 20.79 -2.85
CA LEU A 81 -25.95 21.91 -2.77
C LEU A 81 -24.87 21.71 -1.68
N SER A 82 -24.72 20.49 -1.16
CA SER A 82 -23.81 20.16 -0.07
C SER A 82 -22.80 19.09 -0.50
N ALA A 83 -21.60 19.16 0.09
CA ALA A 83 -20.54 18.17 -0.07
C ALA A 83 -20.20 17.56 1.29
N TYR A 84 -19.97 16.25 1.31
CA TYR A 84 -19.68 15.48 2.52
C TYR A 84 -18.43 14.64 2.29
N ASP A 85 -17.44 14.77 3.17
CA ASP A 85 -16.26 13.90 3.13
C ASP A 85 -16.67 12.46 3.46
N LEU A 86 -16.26 11.54 2.59
CA LEU A 86 -16.41 10.09 2.80
C LEU A 86 -15.13 9.45 3.35
N SER A 87 -13.98 10.10 3.18
CA SER A 87 -12.68 9.62 3.63
C SER A 87 -11.83 10.76 4.18
N ASP A 88 -10.92 10.43 5.08
CA ASP A 88 -9.84 11.30 5.52
C ASP A 88 -8.52 10.90 4.86
N ASP A 89 -7.69 11.88 4.50
CA ASP A 89 -6.38 11.63 3.91
C ASP A 89 -5.41 11.15 4.99
N HIS A 90 -4.66 10.09 4.71
CA HIS A 90 -3.66 9.55 5.63
C HIS A 90 -2.30 10.22 5.40
N LYS A 91 -2.02 11.22 6.24
CA LYS A 91 -0.76 11.98 6.22
C LYS A 91 0.11 11.61 7.43
N PRO A 92 1.44 11.54 7.29
CA PRO A 92 2.34 11.23 8.41
C PRO A 92 2.18 12.13 9.64
N GLU A 93 1.69 13.35 9.46
CA GLU A 93 1.49 14.35 10.51
C GLU A 93 0.17 14.20 11.27
N ASN A 94 -0.76 13.36 10.79
CA ASN A 94 -1.98 13.06 11.52
C ASN A 94 -1.62 12.36 12.84
N GLU A 95 -2.27 12.72 13.95
CA GLU A 95 -1.88 12.27 15.30
C GLU A 95 -1.76 10.74 15.43
N ASP A 96 -2.79 10.00 15.01
CA ASP A 96 -2.79 8.52 15.07
C ASP A 96 -1.73 7.89 14.15
N GLU A 97 -1.48 8.52 13.00
CA GLU A 97 -0.49 8.06 12.03
C GLU A 97 0.94 8.27 12.57
N LEU A 98 1.21 9.46 13.11
CA LEU A 98 2.49 9.82 13.73
C LEU A 98 2.81 8.86 14.89
N ILE A 99 1.85 8.64 15.78
CA ILE A 99 2.00 7.71 16.91
C ILE A 99 2.35 6.30 16.42
N ARG A 100 1.66 5.80 15.39
CA ARG A 100 1.97 4.49 14.81
C ARG A 100 3.38 4.46 14.20
N ILE A 101 3.74 5.46 13.41
CA ILE A 101 5.03 5.56 12.72
C ILE A 101 6.19 5.54 13.74
N GLU A 102 6.08 6.34 14.80
CA GLU A 102 7.08 6.41 15.87
C GLU A 102 7.15 5.11 16.67
N ALA A 103 6.00 4.52 17.03
CA ALA A 103 5.95 3.22 17.70
C ALA A 103 6.54 2.09 16.84
N ALA A 104 6.49 2.21 15.51
CA ALA A 104 7.11 1.28 14.58
C ALA A 104 8.63 1.47 14.45
N GLY A 105 9.20 2.54 15.03
CA GLY A 105 10.63 2.85 15.02
C GLY A 105 11.08 3.74 13.86
N CYS A 106 10.16 4.45 13.20
CA CYS A 106 10.45 5.44 12.18
C CYS A 106 10.15 6.86 12.68
N ASP A 107 10.82 7.86 12.13
CA ASP A 107 10.55 9.27 12.40
C ASP A 107 9.71 9.92 11.28
N VAL A 108 9.11 11.07 11.58
CA VAL A 108 8.49 11.96 10.58
C VAL A 108 9.30 13.26 10.52
N THR A 109 9.92 13.50 9.37
CA THR A 109 10.72 14.71 9.10
C THR A 109 10.16 15.39 7.85
N ASP A 110 9.87 16.70 7.95
CA ASP A 110 9.27 17.51 6.87
C ASP A 110 8.02 16.88 6.22
N GLY A 111 7.14 16.30 7.06
CA GLY A 111 5.92 15.64 6.61
C GLY A 111 6.13 14.30 5.91
N ARG A 112 7.29 13.67 6.11
CA ARG A 112 7.66 12.42 5.45
C ARG A 112 8.17 11.38 6.44
N VAL A 113 7.70 10.15 6.29
CA VAL A 113 8.21 8.98 7.01
C VAL A 113 9.66 8.74 6.61
N ALA A 114 10.55 8.67 7.59
CA ALA A 114 12.00 8.57 7.43
C ALA A 114 12.57 9.62 6.45
N GLY A 115 11.95 10.81 6.36
CA GLY A 115 12.31 11.89 5.45
C GLY A 115 12.10 11.58 3.96
N LYS A 116 11.42 10.48 3.60
CA LYS A 116 11.31 10.00 2.21
C LYS A 116 9.87 9.97 1.71
N LEU A 117 9.00 9.24 2.39
CA LEU A 117 7.65 8.95 1.92
C LEU A 117 6.63 9.90 2.55
N SER A 118 5.88 10.64 1.73
CA SER A 118 4.86 11.60 2.18
C SER A 118 3.47 10.98 2.44
N LEU A 119 3.42 9.65 2.53
CA LEU A 119 2.21 8.86 2.82
C LEU A 119 2.44 8.11 4.12
N SER A 120 1.40 7.94 4.92
CA SER A 120 1.43 7.08 6.10
C SER A 120 0.77 5.72 5.87
N ARG A 121 -0.09 5.60 4.85
CA ARG A 121 -0.74 4.35 4.43
C ARG A 121 -0.63 4.15 2.92
N ALA A 122 -0.39 2.91 2.50
CA ALA A 122 -0.29 2.51 1.10
C ALA A 122 -0.35 0.98 0.97
N ILE A 123 -0.75 0.47 -0.19
CA ILE A 123 -0.50 -0.92 -0.59
C ILE A 123 0.88 -0.98 -1.23
N GLY A 124 1.69 -1.99 -0.93
CA GLY A 124 3.10 -2.02 -1.34
C GLY A 124 4.01 -1.29 -0.35
N ASP A 125 5.01 -0.54 -0.81
CA ASP A 125 6.00 0.14 0.06
C ASP A 125 6.57 -0.79 1.15
N LEU A 126 6.89 -2.01 0.73
CA LEU A 126 7.24 -3.11 1.60
C LEU A 126 8.46 -2.82 2.46
N ALA A 127 9.37 -1.93 2.03
CA ALA A 127 10.53 -1.50 2.81
C ALA A 127 10.14 -0.97 4.21
N TYR A 128 8.94 -0.40 4.36
CA TYR A 128 8.44 0.17 5.61
C TYR A 128 7.58 -0.80 6.43
N LYS A 129 7.49 -2.07 5.98
CA LYS A 129 6.63 -3.13 6.53
C LYS A 129 7.42 -4.35 7.00
N GLN A 130 8.70 -4.16 7.30
CA GLN A 130 9.65 -5.24 7.58
C GLN A 130 9.83 -5.53 9.07
N ASN A 131 9.06 -4.93 9.98
CA ASN A 131 9.21 -5.21 11.40
C ASN A 131 8.48 -6.52 11.75
N PRO A 132 9.18 -7.64 12.01
CA PRO A 132 8.54 -8.94 12.22
C PRO A 132 7.82 -9.04 13.57
N ARG A 133 8.02 -8.07 14.47
CA ARG A 133 7.40 -8.02 15.79
C ARG A 133 6.09 -7.24 15.79
N LEU A 134 5.75 -6.58 14.68
CA LEU A 134 4.55 -5.76 14.55
C LEU A 134 3.55 -6.43 13.61
N ALA A 135 2.28 -6.32 13.95
CA ALA A 135 1.19 -6.68 13.04
C ALA A 135 1.16 -5.73 11.83
N VAL A 136 0.36 -6.06 10.81
CA VAL A 136 0.30 -5.30 9.54
C VAL A 136 -0.18 -3.87 9.78
N GLU A 137 -1.18 -3.72 10.64
CA GLU A 137 -1.76 -2.47 11.10
C GLU A 137 -0.78 -1.58 11.88
N ALA A 138 0.27 -2.15 12.45
CA ALA A 138 1.23 -1.47 13.33
C ALA A 138 2.57 -1.16 12.65
N GLN A 139 2.74 -1.50 11.36
CA GLN A 139 3.92 -1.11 10.59
C GLN A 139 3.96 0.42 10.38
N ALA A 140 5.14 0.97 10.10
CA ALA A 140 5.29 2.42 9.87
C ALA A 140 4.38 2.89 8.72
N ILE A 141 4.36 2.12 7.64
CA ILE A 141 3.34 2.22 6.58
C ILE A 141 2.41 1.02 6.68
N THR A 142 1.11 1.24 6.73
CA THR A 142 0.10 0.16 6.74
C THR A 142 -0.74 0.17 5.47
N CYS A 143 -1.26 -0.99 5.06
CA CYS A 143 -2.26 -1.12 4.00
C CYS A 143 -3.69 -1.33 4.53
N VAL A 144 -3.87 -1.23 5.85
CA VAL A 144 -5.18 -1.33 6.49
C VAL A 144 -5.97 -0.06 6.21
N PRO A 145 -7.11 -0.18 5.50
CA PRO A 145 -7.91 0.99 5.18
C PRO A 145 -8.75 1.42 6.39
N ASP A 146 -8.98 2.72 6.49
CA ASP A 146 -10.08 3.23 7.31
C ASP A 146 -11.39 3.10 6.51
N VAL A 147 -12.41 2.55 7.17
CA VAL A 147 -13.72 2.28 6.56
C VAL A 147 -14.78 3.13 7.25
N THR A 148 -15.41 4.01 6.48
CA THR A 148 -16.58 4.79 6.93
C THR A 148 -17.85 4.22 6.31
N VAL A 149 -18.96 4.33 7.04
CA VAL A 149 -20.29 3.91 6.58
C VAL A 149 -21.26 5.05 6.81
N ARG A 150 -22.07 5.37 5.80
CA ARG A 150 -23.13 6.37 5.88
C ARG A 150 -24.42 5.84 5.25
N GLU A 151 -25.57 6.34 5.70
CA GLU A 151 -26.84 6.11 5.02
C GLU A 151 -26.90 6.89 3.70
N ARG A 152 -27.62 6.33 2.71
CA ARG A 152 -27.70 6.86 1.35
C ARG A 152 -28.58 8.11 1.20
#